data_AF-A0A6G4DFQ6-F1
#
_entry.id   AF-A0A6G4DFQ6-F1
#
_cell.length_a   1.000
_cell.length_b   1.000
_cell.length_c   1.000
_cell.angle_alpha   90.00
_cell.angle_beta   90.00
_cell.angle_gamma   90.00
#
_symmetry.space_group_name_H-M   'P 1'
#
loop_
_entity.id
_entity.type
_entity.pdbx_description
1 polymer ?
#
loop_
_entity_poly.entity_id
_entity_poly.type
_entity_poly.pdbx_seq_one_letter_code
_entity_poly.pdbx_strand_id
1 'polypeptide(L)'
;MERMMDMYSDNNELIKKHSKFQKKLSFINLIITTFICIAPSIWLVIRIVDNETDKLLVTTLLAIPTLIYMTYIWCAYYYKRKLSNLEEEIGKLRN
;
A
#
# COMPACT_ATOMS: atom_id res chain seq x y z
N MET A 1 32.65 9.22 -26.39
CA MET A 1 31.73 9.92 -25.47
C MET A 1 30.28 9.54 -25.73
N GLU A 2 29.82 9.50 -26.98
CA GLU A 2 28.44 9.07 -27.33
C GLU A 2 28.03 7.73 -26.72
N ARG A 3 28.83 6.66 -26.87
CA ARG A 3 28.49 5.33 -26.28
C ARG A 3 28.31 5.32 -24.76
N MET A 4 29.04 6.17 -24.03
CA MET A 4 28.86 6.26 -22.56
C MET A 4 27.57 7.04 -22.21
N MET A 5 27.18 7.98 -23.06
CA MET A 5 25.99 8.81 -22.90
C MET A 5 24.71 8.00 -23.20
N ASP A 6 24.74 7.17 -24.24
CA ASP A 6 23.67 6.23 -24.59
C ASP A 6 23.45 5.18 -23.49
N MET A 7 24.55 4.63 -22.95
CA MET A 7 24.50 3.64 -21.87
C MET A 7 23.99 4.22 -20.54
N TYR A 8 24.20 5.51 -20.30
CA TYR A 8 23.63 6.22 -19.14
C TYR A 8 22.13 6.49 -19.32
N SER A 9 21.71 6.86 -20.54
CA SER A 9 20.31 7.11 -20.87
C SER A 9 19.46 5.84 -20.75
N ASP A 10 19.94 4.72 -21.29
CA ASP A 10 19.23 3.43 -21.26
C ASP A 10 19.05 2.89 -19.83
N ASN A 11 20.09 2.99 -18.99
CA ASN A 11 19.99 2.63 -17.57
C ASN A 11 18.97 3.49 -16.82
N ASN A 12 18.91 4.79 -17.11
CA ASN A 12 17.97 5.70 -16.46
C ASN A 12 16.51 5.40 -16.85
N GLU A 13 16.27 4.99 -18.10
CA GLU A 13 14.95 4.52 -18.54
C GLU A 13 14.54 3.20 -17.88
N LEU A 14 15.46 2.24 -17.76
CA LEU A 14 15.22 0.98 -17.05
C LEU A 14 14.86 1.21 -15.58
N ILE A 15 15.59 2.09 -14.88
CA ILE A 15 15.30 2.47 -13.49
C ILE A 15 13.92 3.13 -13.37
N LYS A 16 13.56 4.05 -14.29
CA LYS A 16 12.23 4.66 -14.32
C LYS A 16 11.12 3.64 -14.55
N LYS A 17 11.32 2.69 -15.47
CA LYS A 17 10.34 1.64 -15.77
C LYS A 17 10.15 0.70 -14.58
N HIS A 18 11.23 0.31 -13.91
CA HIS A 18 11.20 -0.52 -12.72
C HIS A 18 10.49 0.20 -11.55
N SER A 19 10.77 1.48 -11.34
CA SER A 19 10.10 2.33 -10.34
C SER A 19 8.59 2.43 -10.57
N LYS A 20 8.15 2.66 -11.82
CA LYS A 20 6.71 2.68 -12.17
C LYS A 20 6.04 1.34 -11.90
N PHE A 21 6.71 0.23 -12.22
CA PHE A 21 6.19 -1.11 -11.98
C PHE A 21 6.04 -1.41 -10.48
N GLN A 22 7.04 -1.04 -9.68
CA GLN A 22 7.03 -1.17 -8.21
C GLN A 22 5.90 -0.33 -7.57
N LYS A 23 5.66 0.90 -8.05
CA LYS A 23 4.53 1.73 -7.59
C LYS A 23 3.17 1.05 -7.87
N LYS A 24 3.02 0.44 -9.06
CA LYS A 24 1.79 -0.28 -9.44
C LYS A 24 1.59 -1.55 -8.61
N LEU A 25 2.67 -2.31 -8.40
CA LEU A 25 2.65 -3.54 -7.59
C LEU A 25 2.34 -3.24 -6.12
N SER A 26 2.89 -2.15 -5.58
CA SER A 26 2.60 -1.70 -4.21
C SER A 26 1.13 -1.32 -4.02
N PHE A 27 0.47 -0.75 -5.03
CA PHE A 27 -0.96 -0.44 -4.97
C PHE A 27 -1.84 -1.70 -5.04
N ILE A 28 -1.49 -2.65 -5.90
CA ILE A 28 -2.17 -3.94 -5.98
C ILE A 28 -2.03 -4.69 -4.65
N ASN A 29 -0.83 -4.70 -4.08
CA ASN A 29 -0.59 -5.32 -2.78
C ASN A 29 -1.45 -4.68 -1.68
N LEU A 30 -1.57 -3.34 -1.67
CA LEU A 30 -2.43 -2.60 -0.75
C LEU A 30 -3.90 -3.06 -0.82
N ILE A 31 -4.43 -3.20 -2.05
CA ILE A 31 -5.80 -3.66 -2.30
C ILE A 31 -5.98 -5.09 -1.79
N ILE A 32 -5.05 -6.00 -2.10
CA ILE A 32 -5.12 -7.40 -1.65
C ILE A 32 -5.08 -7.48 -0.12
N THR A 33 -4.15 -6.77 0.54
CA THR A 33 -4.11 -6.72 2.01
C THR A 33 -5.39 -6.15 2.61
N THR A 34 -6.02 -5.19 1.93
CA THR A 34 -7.31 -4.62 2.37
C THR A 34 -8.42 -5.68 2.31
N PHE A 35 -8.53 -6.43 1.21
CA PHE A 35 -9.51 -7.51 1.11
C PHE A 35 -9.31 -8.58 2.19
N ILE A 36 -8.06 -8.96 2.48
CA ILE A 36 -7.74 -9.93 3.54
C ILE A 36 -8.14 -9.38 4.93
N CYS A 37 -7.84 -8.10 5.21
CA CYS A 37 -8.14 -7.48 6.50
C CYS A 37 -9.65 -7.23 6.72
N ILE A 38 -10.46 -7.19 5.65
CA ILE A 38 -11.92 -7.04 5.74
C ILE A 38 -12.61 -8.36 6.16
N ALA A 39 -12.01 -9.52 5.87
CA ALA A 39 -12.57 -10.83 6.19
C ALA A 39 -13.00 -10.99 7.68
N PRO A 40 -12.16 -10.67 8.69
CA PRO A 40 -12.57 -10.76 10.10
C PRO A 40 -13.72 -9.79 10.44
N SER A 41 -13.78 -8.61 9.81
CA SER A 41 -14.87 -7.65 10.01
C SER A 41 -16.19 -8.15 9.44
N ILE A 42 -16.19 -8.74 8.22
CA ILE A 42 -17.39 -9.37 7.64
C ILE A 42 -17.87 -10.52 8.52
N TRP A 43 -16.93 -11.36 8.98
CA TRP A 43 -17.24 -12.48 9.86
C TRP A 43 -17.85 -12.02 11.20
N LEU A 44 -17.40 -10.88 11.71
CA LEU A 44 -17.98 -10.25 12.91
C LEU A 44 -19.42 -9.80 12.67
N VAL A 45 -19.72 -9.17 11.52
CA VAL A 45 -21.08 -8.75 11.15
C VAL A 45 -22.03 -9.96 11.04
N ILE A 46 -21.59 -11.04 10.40
CA ILE A 46 -22.40 -12.27 10.28
C ILE A 46 -22.73 -12.83 11.67
N ARG A 47 -21.75 -12.91 12.58
CA ARG A 47 -21.98 -13.38 13.95
C ARG A 47 -22.93 -12.51 14.77
N ILE A 48 -22.92 -11.20 14.54
CA ILE A 48 -23.91 -10.27 15.15
C ILE A 48 -25.31 -10.61 14.63
N VAL A 49 -25.47 -10.84 13.33
CA VAL A 49 -26.76 -11.18 12.71
C VAL A 49 -27.28 -12.53 13.19
N ASP A 50 -26.39 -13.52 13.35
CA ASP A 50 -26.75 -14.86 13.85
C ASP A 50 -26.92 -14.92 15.38
N ASN A 51 -26.78 -13.79 16.09
CA ASN A 51 -26.93 -13.66 17.54
C ASN A 51 -25.96 -14.57 18.35
N GLU A 52 -24.86 -15.02 17.74
CA GLU A 52 -23.80 -15.82 18.37
C GLU A 52 -22.89 -14.91 19.23
N THR A 53 -23.39 -14.52 20.40
CA THR A 53 -22.68 -13.63 21.32
C THR A 53 -21.47 -14.28 22.01
N ASP A 54 -21.48 -15.61 22.20
CA ASP A 54 -20.43 -16.36 22.88
C ASP A 54 -19.06 -16.24 22.20
N LYS A 55 -19.05 -16.14 20.87
CA LYS A 55 -17.81 -16.04 20.09
C LYS A 55 -17.49 -14.61 19.65
N LEU A 56 -18.36 -13.65 19.97
CA LEU A 56 -18.27 -12.26 19.52
C LEU A 56 -17.00 -11.57 20.03
N LEU A 57 -16.67 -11.77 21.31
CA LEU A 57 -15.47 -11.21 21.95
C LEU A 57 -14.18 -11.67 21.26
N VAL A 58 -14.08 -12.96 20.94
CA VAL A 58 -12.89 -13.53 20.26
C VAL A 58 -12.75 -12.95 18.86
N THR A 59 -13.86 -12.80 18.13
CA THR A 59 -13.87 -12.21 16.79
C THR A 59 -13.46 -10.74 16.82
N THR A 60 -13.97 -10.00 17.79
CA THR A 60 -13.65 -8.58 17.98
C THR A 60 -12.19 -8.39 18.35
N LEU A 61 -11.64 -9.26 19.21
CA LEU A 61 -10.23 -9.25 19.59
C LEU A 61 -9.30 -9.47 18.37
N LEU A 62 -9.75 -10.22 17.37
CA LEU A 62 -9.01 -10.44 16.10
C LEU A 62 -9.23 -9.30 15.09
N ALA A 63 -10.41 -8.68 15.06
CA ALA A 63 -10.75 -7.57 14.16
C ALA A 63 -10.02 -6.26 14.52
N ILE A 64 -9.83 -5.97 15.80
CA ILE A 64 -9.14 -4.75 16.26
C ILE A 64 -7.70 -4.64 15.70
N PRO A 65 -6.80 -5.64 15.89
CA PRO A 65 -5.44 -5.54 15.38
C PRO A 65 -5.39 -5.53 13.84
N THR A 66 -6.32 -6.19 13.16
CA THR A 66 -6.40 -6.15 11.69
C THR A 66 -6.81 -4.77 11.18
N LEU A 67 -7.75 -4.10 11.84
CA LEU A 67 -8.11 -2.71 11.54
C LEU A 67 -6.95 -1.75 11.78
N ILE A 68 -6.24 -1.87 12.91
CA ILE A 68 -5.06 -1.05 13.22
C ILE A 68 -3.98 -1.24 12.15
N TYR A 69 -3.68 -2.49 11.79
CA TYR A 69 -2.69 -2.82 10.76
C TYR A 69 -3.10 -2.25 9.39
N MET A 70 -4.38 -2.37 9.03
CA MET A 70 -4.91 -1.80 7.80
C MET A 70 -4.75 -0.27 7.79
N THR A 71 -5.15 0.43 8.85
CA THR A 71 -4.99 1.88 8.96
C THR A 71 -3.52 2.28 8.85
N TYR A 72 -2.61 1.57 9.52
CA TYR A 72 -1.18 1.82 9.45
C TYR A 72 -0.64 1.68 8.03
N ILE A 73 -0.98 0.59 7.32
CA ILE A 73 -0.56 0.36 5.93
C ILE A 73 -1.04 1.49 5.01
N TRP A 74 -2.30 1.90 5.14
CA TRP A 74 -2.87 2.96 4.33
C TRP A 74 -2.20 4.31 4.60
N CYS A 75 -1.97 4.64 5.87
CA CYS A 75 -1.22 5.84 6.26
C CYS A 75 0.22 5.81 5.72
N ALA A 76 0.93 4.70 5.89
CA ALA A 76 2.30 4.55 5.40
C ALA A 76 2.38 4.67 3.87
N TYR A 77 1.44 4.07 3.15
CA TYR A 77 1.36 4.19 1.68
C TYR A 77 1.10 5.63 1.24
N TYR A 78 0.13 6.32 1.88
CA TYR A 78 -0.19 7.71 1.55
C TYR A 78 0.97 8.64 1.87
N TYR A 79 1.63 8.46 3.01
CA TYR A 79 2.78 9.27 3.40
C TYR A 79 3.96 9.08 2.43
N LYS A 80 4.26 7.83 2.05
CA LYS A 80 5.30 7.52 1.06
C LYS A 80 4.99 8.11 -0.32
N ARG A 81 3.71 8.10 -0.72
CA ARG A 81 3.26 8.75 -1.97
C ARG A 81 3.40 10.27 -1.90
N LYS A 82 3.02 10.90 -0.79
CA LYS A 82 3.17 12.34 -0.58
C LYS A 82 4.64 12.76 -0.60
N LEU A 83 5.52 12.00 0.05
CA LEU A 83 6.96 12.25 0.05
C LEU A 83 7.56 12.13 -1.37
N SER A 84 7.21 11.08 -2.12
CA SER A 84 7.66 10.91 -3.51
C SER A 84 7.21 12.05 -4.42
N ASN A 85 6.02 12.63 -4.20
CA ASN A 85 5.54 13.77 -4.98
C ASN A 85 6.31 15.06 -4.62
N LEU A 86 6.59 15.29 -3.33
CA LEU A 86 7.39 16.41 -2.84
C LEU A 86 8.81 16.38 -3.40
N GLU A 87 9.46 15.21 -3.42
CA GLU A 87 10.78 15.04 -4.04
C GLU A 87 10.77 15.38 -5.53
N GLU A 88 9.71 15.00 -6.25
CA GLU A 88 9.57 15.26 -7.68
C GLU A 88 9.32 16.76 -7.96
N GLU A 89 8.58 17.46 -7.10
CA GLU A 89 8.39 18.92 -7.17
C GLU A 89 9.67 19.70 -6.85
N ILE A 90 10.40 19.33 -5.79
CA ILE A 90 11.68 19.95 -5.44
C ILE A 90 12.71 19.72 -6.56
N GLY A 91 12.72 18.52 -7.17
CA GLY A 91 13.58 18.22 -8.32
C GLY A 91 13.28 19.08 -9.55
N LYS A 92 12.01 19.44 -9.78
CA LYS A 92 11.60 20.34 -10.87
C LYS A 92 11.94 21.81 -10.61
N LEU A 93 11.98 22.25 -9.36
CA LEU A 93 12.37 23.63 -9.00
C LEU A 93 13.88 23.87 -9.03
N ARG A 94 14.69 22.79 -8.98
CA ARG A 94 16.16 22.87 -8.98
C ARG A 94 16.77 22.80 -10.40
N ASN A 95 16.01 22.34 -11.39
CA ASN A 95 16.38 22.30 -12.81
C ASN A 95 15.80 23.51 -13.54
#